data_AF-A0A353NZV7-F1
#
_entry.id   AF-A0A353NZV7-F1
#
_cell.length_a   1.000
_cell.length_b   1.000
_cell.length_c   1.000
_cell.angle_alpha   90.00
_cell.angle_beta   90.00
_cell.angle_gamma   90.00
#
_symmetry.space_group_name_H-M   'P 1'
#
loop_
_entity.id
_entity.type
_entity.pdbx_description
1 polymer ?
#
loop_
_entity_poly.entity_id
_entity_poly.type
_entity_poly.pdbx_seq_one_letter_code
_entity_poly.pdbx_strand_id
1 'polypeptide(L)'
;MHAKTLNFVMILFLFTTFSFGENTSYFKLKVVDEQTGRGVPLVELSTVNDIVYYTDSQGVVAFYEPGLMNKNVWFFVKSHGYDSYKDTFGYSGGSFFTKPGGYGEIKIKRINRAERLYRITGQGIYSDSVKLDLPVPISEPVFNSAVLGQDSTRH
;
A
#
# COMPACT_ATOMS: atom_id res chain seq x y z
N MET A 1 58.89 -32.47 1.61
CA MET A 1 58.25 -31.15 1.85
C MET A 1 57.60 -30.72 0.54
N HIS A 2 56.42 -31.25 0.24
CA HIS A 2 55.09 -30.64 0.44
C HIS A 2 54.84 -29.38 -0.41
N ALA A 3 53.93 -29.56 -1.37
CA ALA A 3 53.68 -28.75 -2.56
C ALA A 3 52.97 -27.42 -2.28
N LYS A 4 53.24 -26.41 -3.12
CA LYS A 4 52.43 -25.20 -3.24
C LYS A 4 51.46 -25.39 -4.40
N THR A 5 50.18 -25.55 -4.10
CA THR A 5 49.09 -25.37 -5.06
C THR A 5 48.11 -24.34 -4.50
N LEU A 6 48.02 -23.23 -5.21
CA LEU A 6 47.22 -22.05 -4.94
C LEU A 6 45.75 -22.36 -5.26
N ASN A 7 44.91 -22.54 -4.24
CA ASN A 7 43.47 -22.72 -4.42
C ASN A 7 42.80 -21.36 -4.63
N PHE A 8 42.44 -21.07 -5.88
CA PHE A 8 41.62 -19.91 -6.26
C PHE A 8 40.14 -20.30 -6.13
N VAL A 9 39.52 -19.99 -4.99
CA VAL A 9 38.08 -20.20 -4.79
C VAL A 9 37.34 -19.00 -5.41
N MET A 10 36.81 -19.22 -6.61
CA MET A 10 35.92 -18.29 -7.31
C MET A 10 34.51 -18.42 -6.71
N ILE A 11 34.11 -17.49 -5.84
CA ILE A 11 32.74 -17.42 -5.33
C ILE A 11 31.85 -16.84 -6.43
N LEU A 12 31.09 -17.71 -7.08
CA LEU A 12 30.02 -17.35 -8.01
C LEU A 12 28.80 -16.89 -7.19
N PHE A 13 28.61 -15.58 -7.04
CA PHE A 13 27.34 -15.03 -6.55
C PHE A 13 26.28 -15.27 -7.63
N LEU A 14 25.46 -16.32 -7.48
CA LEU A 14 24.17 -16.38 -8.18
C LEU A 14 23.32 -15.21 -7.65
N PHE A 15 23.27 -14.12 -8.42
CA PHE A 15 22.19 -13.14 -8.30
C PHE A 15 20.91 -13.86 -8.71
N THR A 16 20.26 -14.47 -7.74
CA THR A 16 18.91 -15.00 -7.92
C THR A 16 18.02 -13.77 -8.09
N THR A 17 17.63 -13.48 -9.33
CA THR A 17 16.65 -12.43 -9.62
C THR A 17 15.33 -12.85 -8.99
N PHE A 18 14.97 -12.24 -7.86
CA PHE A 18 13.61 -12.32 -7.34
C PHE A 18 12.70 -11.54 -8.29
N SER A 19 12.16 -12.22 -9.30
CA SER A 19 11.04 -11.69 -10.06
C SER A 19 9.77 -11.85 -9.22
N PHE A 20 9.37 -10.79 -8.52
CA PHE A 20 8.01 -10.67 -7.99
C PHE A 20 7.07 -10.33 -9.15
N GLY A 21 6.70 -11.36 -9.91
CA GLY A 21 5.66 -11.31 -10.93
C GLY A 21 4.44 -12.08 -10.44
N GLU A 22 3.84 -11.62 -9.35
CA GLU A 22 2.49 -12.06 -8.96
C GLU A 22 1.54 -11.64 -10.10
N ASN A 23 0.83 -12.62 -10.70
CA ASN A 23 -0.11 -12.40 -11.80
C ASN A 23 -1.41 -11.78 -11.25
N THR A 24 -1.29 -10.61 -10.64
CA THR A 24 -2.42 -9.88 -10.07
C THR A 24 -3.01 -9.00 -11.16
N SER A 25 -4.34 -9.01 -11.25
CA SER A 25 -5.04 -8.03 -12.09
C SER A 25 -4.92 -6.61 -11.51
N TYR A 26 -4.44 -6.48 -10.28
CA TYR A 26 -4.41 -5.24 -9.51
C TYR A 26 -3.11 -4.46 -9.71
N PHE A 27 -3.18 -3.15 -9.57
CA PHE A 27 -2.04 -2.29 -9.31
C PHE A 27 -1.97 -2.01 -7.80
N LYS A 28 -0.81 -2.23 -7.18
CA LYS A 28 -0.64 -2.00 -5.74
C LYS A 28 -0.32 -0.53 -5.49
N LEU A 29 -1.20 0.17 -4.76
CA LEU A 29 -0.90 1.47 -4.17
C LEU A 29 -0.63 1.31 -2.69
N LYS A 30 0.41 1.98 -2.19
CA LYS A 30 0.72 2.02 -0.75
C LYS A 30 0.90 3.45 -0.28
N VAL A 31 0.20 3.81 0.78
CA VAL A 31 0.38 5.09 1.47
C VAL A 31 1.15 4.86 2.76
N VAL A 32 2.24 5.59 2.94
CA VAL A 32 3.14 5.45 4.09
C VAL A 32 3.38 6.79 4.78
N ASP A 33 3.57 6.73 6.10
CA ASP A 33 4.05 7.87 6.88
C ASP A 33 5.51 8.14 6.50
N GLU A 34 5.80 9.39 6.14
CA GLU A 34 7.12 9.80 5.64
C GLU A 34 8.26 9.53 6.64
N GLN A 35 7.98 9.62 7.95
CA GLN A 35 9.00 9.51 9.00
C GLN A 35 9.26 8.05 9.40
N THR A 36 8.19 7.25 9.50
CA THR A 36 8.26 5.89 10.03
C THR A 36 8.25 4.82 8.94
N GLY A 37 7.82 5.16 7.72
CA GLY A 37 7.57 4.19 6.64
C GLY A 37 6.39 3.26 6.90
N ARG A 38 5.66 3.45 8.01
CA ARG A 38 4.50 2.64 8.37
C ARG A 38 3.35 2.94 7.41
N GLY A 39 2.63 1.90 7.00
CA GLY A 39 1.39 2.04 6.25
C GLY A 39 0.35 2.85 7.02
N VAL A 40 -0.27 3.82 6.35
CA VAL A 40 -1.28 4.68 6.99
C VAL A 40 -2.68 4.22 6.61
N PRO A 41 -3.51 3.78 7.57
CA PRO A 41 -4.85 3.30 7.30
C PRO A 41 -5.86 4.42 7.08
N LEU A 42 -6.96 4.13 6.37
CA LEU A 42 -8.07 5.04 6.13
C LEU A 42 -7.67 6.35 5.41
N VAL A 43 -6.68 6.27 4.54
CA VAL A 43 -6.36 7.34 3.59
C VAL A 43 -7.29 7.20 2.40
N GLU A 44 -8.01 8.27 2.08
CA GLU A 44 -8.85 8.39 0.90
C GLU A 44 -7.96 8.65 -0.32
N LEU A 45 -8.06 7.78 -1.33
CA LEU A 45 -7.45 7.94 -2.64
C LEU A 45 -8.56 8.09 -3.68
N SER A 46 -8.64 9.24 -4.34
CA SER A 46 -9.65 9.48 -5.37
C SER A 46 -9.05 9.78 -6.73
N THR A 47 -9.63 9.23 -7.79
CA THR A 47 -9.23 9.55 -9.17
C THR A 47 -9.89 10.83 -9.64
N VAL A 48 -9.46 11.37 -10.78
CA VAL A 48 -10.10 12.53 -11.44
C VAL A 48 -11.58 12.28 -11.81
N ASN A 49 -11.97 11.02 -11.95
CA ASN A 49 -13.35 10.62 -12.26
C ASN A 49 -14.14 10.23 -10.99
N ASP A 50 -13.75 10.75 -9.83
CA ASP A 50 -14.42 10.57 -8.53
C ASP A 50 -14.54 9.11 -8.05
N ILE A 51 -13.75 8.18 -8.61
CA ILE A 51 -13.63 6.82 -8.06
C ILE A 51 -12.79 6.90 -6.79
N VAL A 52 -13.36 6.48 -5.66
CA VAL A 52 -12.77 6.60 -4.32
C VAL A 52 -12.39 5.22 -3.76
N TYR A 53 -11.16 5.13 -3.25
CA TYR A 53 -10.62 4.00 -2.51
C TYR A 53 -10.16 4.47 -1.12
N TYR A 54 -10.12 3.54 -0.17
CA TYR A 54 -9.58 3.79 1.16
C TYR A 54 -8.51 2.77 1.48
N THR A 55 -7.36 3.23 2.00
CA THR A 55 -6.29 2.31 2.38
C THR A 55 -6.70 1.41 3.55
N ASP A 56 -6.28 0.15 3.46
CA ASP A 56 -6.47 -0.83 4.51
C ASP A 56 -5.52 -0.61 5.70
N SER A 57 -5.51 -1.54 6.66
CA SER A 57 -4.69 -1.41 7.87
C SER A 57 -3.17 -1.44 7.64
N GLN A 58 -2.70 -1.86 6.46
CA GLN A 58 -1.30 -1.75 6.03
C GLN A 58 -1.03 -0.53 5.15
N GLY A 59 -2.01 0.37 4.99
CA GLY A 59 -1.92 1.49 4.09
C GLY A 59 -2.00 1.09 2.61
N VAL A 60 -2.58 -0.06 2.28
CA VAL A 60 -2.59 -0.61 0.92
C VAL A 60 -3.95 -0.44 0.25
N VAL A 61 -3.93 -0.21 -1.06
CA VAL A 61 -5.08 -0.30 -1.97
C VAL A 61 -4.73 -1.24 -3.13
N ALA A 62 -5.62 -2.18 -3.41
CA ALA A 62 -5.58 -3.05 -4.58
C ALA A 62 -6.40 -2.41 -5.70
N PHE A 63 -5.77 -1.53 -6.48
CA PHE A 63 -6.47 -0.75 -7.51
C PHE A 63 -6.76 -1.61 -8.74
N TYR A 64 -8.03 -1.68 -9.15
CA TYR A 64 -8.43 -2.29 -10.41
C TYR A 64 -9.66 -1.59 -10.98
N GLU A 65 -9.45 -0.84 -12.05
CA GLU A 65 -10.51 -0.17 -12.80
C GLU A 65 -10.32 -0.46 -14.29
N PRO A 66 -11.15 -1.30 -14.93
CA PRO A 66 -10.91 -1.78 -16.30
C PRO A 66 -10.63 -0.67 -17.33
N GLY A 67 -11.25 0.50 -17.20
CA GLY A 67 -11.05 1.64 -18.10
C GLY A 67 -9.78 2.47 -17.82
N LEU A 68 -9.15 2.27 -16.65
CA LEU A 68 -8.02 3.02 -16.13
C LEU A 68 -6.76 2.16 -15.93
N MET A 69 -6.78 0.86 -16.20
CA MET A 69 -5.58 0.01 -16.20
C MET A 69 -4.67 0.31 -17.40
N ASN A 70 -3.35 0.15 -17.21
CA ASN A 70 -2.30 0.47 -18.19
C ASN A 70 -2.34 1.93 -18.67
N LYS A 71 -2.69 2.86 -17.79
CA LYS A 71 -2.72 4.31 -18.07
C LYS A 71 -2.03 5.08 -16.96
N ASN A 72 -1.64 6.32 -17.25
CA ASN A 72 -1.26 7.24 -16.18
C ASN A 72 -2.54 7.76 -15.52
N VAL A 73 -2.69 7.47 -14.23
CA VAL A 73 -3.84 7.86 -13.41
C VAL A 73 -3.35 8.75 -12.29
N TRP A 74 -3.98 9.92 -12.14
CA TRP A 74 -3.76 10.79 -11.00
C TRP A 74 -4.66 10.37 -9.84
N PHE A 75 -4.08 10.29 -8.66
CA PHE A 75 -4.78 10.03 -7.41
C PHE A 75 -4.62 11.22 -6.47
N PHE A 76 -5.74 11.83 -6.08
CA PHE A 76 -5.80 12.76 -4.96
C PHE A 76 -5.73 12.00 -3.64
N VAL A 77 -5.12 12.62 -2.64
CA VAL A 77 -4.82 12.01 -1.35
C VAL A 77 -5.39 12.87 -0.24
N LYS A 78 -6.34 12.31 0.51
CA LYS A 78 -6.96 12.99 1.64
C LYS A 78 -6.91 12.10 2.87
N SER A 79 -6.47 12.67 3.98
CA SER A 79 -6.36 11.96 5.25
C SER A 79 -6.54 12.93 6.42
N HIS A 80 -7.18 12.46 7.48
CA HIS A 80 -7.32 13.24 8.71
C HIS A 80 -6.06 13.09 9.58
N GLY A 81 -5.49 14.21 10.03
CA GLY A 81 -4.29 14.23 10.89
C GLY A 81 -2.96 14.05 10.16
N TYR A 82 -3.00 13.89 8.84
CA TYR A 82 -1.85 13.90 7.94
C TYR A 82 -2.00 15.02 6.91
N ASP A 83 -0.89 15.69 6.61
CA ASP A 83 -0.74 16.60 5.49
C ASP A 83 -0.15 15.80 4.33
N SER A 84 -0.86 15.80 3.22
CA SER A 84 -0.37 15.27 1.97
C SER A 84 0.40 16.38 1.26
N TYR A 85 1.59 16.09 0.74
CA TYR A 85 2.40 17.10 0.04
C TYR A 85 1.57 17.71 -1.08
N LYS A 86 1.26 19.01 -0.95
CA LYS A 86 0.54 19.75 -1.99
C LYS A 86 1.54 20.16 -3.05
N ASP A 87 1.24 19.85 -4.29
CA ASP A 87 1.99 20.37 -5.43
C ASP A 87 1.85 21.91 -5.52
N THR A 88 2.56 22.51 -6.47
CA THR A 88 2.55 23.96 -6.72
C THR A 88 1.14 24.52 -7.01
N PHE A 89 0.19 23.66 -7.36
CA PHE A 89 -1.20 24.00 -7.67
C PHE A 89 -2.16 23.72 -6.51
N GLY A 90 -1.65 23.25 -5.37
CA GLY A 90 -2.43 22.97 -4.17
C GLY A 90 -3.04 21.57 -4.11
N TYR A 91 -2.77 20.70 -5.09
CA TYR A 91 -3.28 19.33 -5.12
C TYR A 91 -2.37 18.40 -4.32
N SER A 92 -2.98 17.64 -3.44
CA SER A 92 -2.31 16.55 -2.72
C SER A 92 -2.50 15.26 -3.49
N GLY A 93 -1.44 14.68 -4.06
CA GLY A 93 -1.60 13.50 -4.90
C GLY A 93 -0.37 13.04 -5.65
N GLY A 94 -0.56 12.04 -6.53
CA GLY A 94 0.49 11.52 -7.40
C GLY A 94 -0.07 10.85 -8.66
N SER A 95 0.72 10.90 -9.74
CA SER A 95 0.43 10.21 -11.00
C SER A 95 1.17 8.88 -11.05
N PHE A 96 0.47 7.79 -11.37
CA PHE A 96 1.04 6.46 -11.48
C PHE A 96 0.62 5.76 -12.77
N PHE A 97 1.54 5.02 -13.39
CA PHE A 97 1.22 4.13 -14.50
C PHE A 97 0.66 2.80 -13.95
N THR A 98 -0.65 2.61 -14.03
CA THR A 98 -1.44 1.54 -13.40
C THR A 98 -1.33 0.20 -14.15
N LYS A 99 -0.11 -0.29 -14.35
CA LYS A 99 0.14 -1.60 -14.94
C LYS A 99 -0.27 -2.72 -13.97
N PRO A 100 -1.02 -3.75 -14.38
CA PRO A 100 -1.27 -4.93 -13.53
C PRO A 100 0.03 -5.53 -12.96
N GLY A 101 0.02 -5.90 -11.68
CA GLY A 101 1.20 -6.32 -10.93
C GLY A 101 2.18 -5.18 -10.58
N GLY A 102 1.89 -3.95 -11.01
CA GLY A 102 2.72 -2.77 -10.73
C GLY A 102 2.59 -2.25 -9.29
N TYR A 103 3.42 -1.27 -8.97
CA TYR A 103 3.50 -0.67 -7.64
C TYR A 103 3.61 0.86 -7.70
N GLY A 104 2.91 1.54 -6.79
CA GLY A 104 3.06 2.96 -6.51
C GLY A 104 3.08 3.23 -5.00
N GLU A 105 3.90 4.18 -4.57
CA GLU A 105 4.02 4.60 -3.18
C GLU A 105 3.74 6.09 -3.05
N ILE A 106 2.94 6.46 -2.04
CA ILE A 106 2.63 7.84 -1.68
C ILE A 106 3.09 8.06 -0.24
N LYS A 107 3.94 9.07 -0.02
CA LYS A 107 4.39 9.46 1.31
C LYS A 107 3.55 10.63 1.80
N ILE A 108 3.05 10.53 3.04
CA ILE A 108 2.30 11.60 3.70
C ILE A 108 2.95 11.98 5.02
N LYS A 109 2.86 13.26 5.37
CA LYS A 109 3.51 13.81 6.56
C LYS A 109 2.49 13.97 7.67
N ARG A 110 2.73 13.40 8.84
CA ARG A 110 1.83 13.59 10.00
C ARG A 110 1.83 15.06 10.45
N ILE A 111 0.67 15.57 10.85
CA ILE A 111 0.52 16.93 11.41
C ILE A 111 0.70 16.90 12.93
N ASN A 112 0.25 15.82 13.60
CA ASN A 112 0.36 15.62 15.04
C ASN A 112 1.39 14.54 15.39
N ARG A 113 1.99 14.63 16.60
CA ARG A 113 2.96 13.63 17.11
C ARG A 113 2.37 12.24 17.41
N ALA A 114 1.05 12.08 17.39
CA ALA A 114 0.38 10.81 17.65
C ALA A 114 0.23 9.98 16.36
N GLU A 115 0.65 8.71 16.42
CA GLU A 115 0.50 7.76 15.31
C GLU A 115 -0.89 7.13 15.29
N ARG A 116 -1.48 6.94 14.10
CA ARG A 116 -2.70 6.13 13.96
C ARG A 116 -2.30 4.66 13.87
N LEU A 117 -2.49 3.91 14.95
CA LEU A 117 -1.99 2.55 15.06
C LEU A 117 -2.71 1.55 14.12
N TYR A 118 -4.05 1.54 14.06
CA TYR A 118 -4.84 0.64 13.17
C TYR A 118 -6.36 0.92 13.27
N ARG A 119 -7.17 0.28 12.42
CA ARG A 119 -8.61 0.11 12.65
C ARG A 119 -8.84 -1.07 13.58
N ILE A 120 -9.54 -0.85 14.70
CA ILE A 120 -9.83 -1.91 15.68
C ILE A 120 -11.05 -2.76 15.26
N THR A 121 -11.99 -2.18 14.51
CA THR A 121 -13.27 -2.81 14.11
C THR A 121 -13.66 -2.57 12.65
N GLY A 122 -14.49 -3.48 12.14
CA GLY A 122 -15.13 -3.48 10.83
C GLY A 122 -14.61 -4.57 9.88
N GLN A 123 -15.49 -5.06 9.01
CA GLN A 123 -15.14 -6.10 8.04
C GLN A 123 -14.14 -5.59 7.00
N GLY A 124 -13.18 -6.43 6.59
CA GLY A 124 -12.24 -6.12 5.50
C GLY A 124 -11.05 -5.22 5.86
N ILE A 125 -10.61 -5.17 7.11
CA ILE A 125 -9.47 -4.35 7.58
C ILE A 125 -8.15 -4.59 6.85
N TYR A 126 -7.99 -5.74 6.17
CA TYR A 126 -6.85 -6.08 5.31
C TYR A 126 -7.30 -6.60 3.93
N SER A 127 -8.51 -6.26 3.50
CA SER A 127 -9.10 -6.82 2.26
C SER A 127 -8.20 -6.61 1.04
N ASP A 128 -7.62 -5.42 0.91
CA ASP A 128 -6.75 -5.09 -0.23
C ASP A 128 -5.39 -5.77 -0.13
N SER A 129 -4.81 -5.88 1.06
CA SER A 129 -3.63 -6.70 1.30
C SER A 129 -3.87 -8.16 0.89
N VAL A 130 -5.05 -8.73 1.19
CA VAL A 130 -5.40 -10.11 0.82
C VAL A 130 -5.55 -10.27 -0.70
N LYS A 131 -6.19 -9.31 -1.40
CA LYS A 131 -6.30 -9.34 -2.88
C LYS A 131 -4.95 -9.29 -3.60
N LEU A 132 -3.93 -8.80 -2.91
CA LEU A 132 -2.56 -8.65 -3.38
C LEU A 132 -1.62 -9.72 -2.80
N ASP A 133 -2.16 -10.74 -2.14
CA ASP A 133 -1.43 -11.84 -1.52
C ASP A 133 -0.31 -11.38 -0.55
N LEU A 134 -0.54 -10.23 0.11
CA LEU A 134 0.40 -9.68 1.09
C LEU A 134 0.24 -10.37 2.45
N PRO A 135 1.35 -10.59 3.20
CA PRO A 135 1.27 -11.15 4.54
C PRO A 135 0.51 -10.19 5.47
N VAL A 136 -0.48 -10.71 6.18
CA VAL A 136 -1.33 -9.95 7.11
C VAL A 136 -1.16 -10.50 8.53
N PRO A 137 -1.13 -9.63 9.57
CA PRO A 137 -0.81 -10.04 10.93
C PRO A 137 -1.96 -10.77 11.66
N ILE A 138 -3.09 -11.03 11.01
CA ILE A 138 -4.24 -11.73 11.59
C ILE A 138 -4.65 -12.92 10.73
N SER A 139 -5.06 -14.00 11.39
CA SER A 139 -5.41 -15.30 10.78
C SER A 139 -6.66 -15.22 9.88
N GLU A 140 -7.61 -14.34 10.20
CA GLU A 140 -8.87 -14.13 9.46
C GLU A 140 -9.04 -12.66 9.03
N PRO A 141 -8.34 -12.21 7.98
CA PRO A 141 -8.26 -10.80 7.58
C PRO A 141 -9.52 -10.20 6.97
N VAL A 142 -10.39 -11.06 6.40
CA VAL A 142 -11.63 -10.66 5.73
C VAL A 142 -12.83 -10.80 6.67
N PHE A 143 -12.80 -11.78 7.58
CA PHE A 143 -13.83 -12.10 8.56
C PHE A 143 -13.29 -11.87 9.96
N ASN A 144 -13.40 -10.64 10.48
CA ASN A 144 -13.21 -10.42 11.91
C ASN A 144 -14.55 -9.99 12.50
N SER A 145 -15.20 -10.97 13.12
CA SER A 145 -16.26 -10.86 14.14
C SER A 145 -17.64 -10.29 13.81
N ALA A 146 -18.10 -10.18 12.56
CA ALA A 146 -19.50 -9.84 12.21
C ALA A 146 -20.09 -8.57 12.90
N VAL A 147 -19.26 -7.70 13.46
CA VAL A 147 -19.69 -6.45 14.08
C VAL A 147 -19.60 -5.34 13.05
N LEU A 148 -20.75 -5.04 12.43
CA LEU A 148 -20.97 -3.81 11.68
C LEU A 148 -21.53 -2.77 12.65
N GLY A 149 -20.84 -1.63 12.78
CA GLY A 149 -21.33 -0.37 13.34
C GLY A 149 -22.28 -0.48 14.54
N GLN A 150 -21.75 -0.47 15.76
CA GLN A 150 -22.55 -0.33 16.97
C GLN A 150 -22.45 1.08 17.59
N ASP A 151 -22.18 2.11 16.78
CA ASP A 151 -22.45 3.50 17.14
C ASP A 151 -23.43 4.13 16.14
N SER A 152 -24.70 4.11 16.49
CA SER A 152 -25.68 4.98 15.85
C SER A 152 -26.54 5.58 16.94
N THR A 153 -26.05 6.66 17.55
CA THR A 153 -26.96 7.64 18.16
C THR A 153 -27.58 8.42 17.02
N ARG A 154 -28.73 7.94 16.55
CA ARG A 154 -29.64 8.70 15.69
C ARG A 154 -30.20 9.85 16.53
N HIS A 155 -30.07 11.08 16.01
CA HIS A 155 -30.94 12.19 16.36
C HIS A 155 -31.70 12.61 15.11
#